data_AF-A0A954TZY1-F1
#
_entry.id   AF-A0A954TZY1-F1
#
_cell.length_a   1.000
_cell.length_b   1.000
_cell.length_c   1.000
_cell.angle_alpha   90.00
_cell.angle_beta   90.00
_cell.angle_gamma   90.00
#
_symmetry.space_group_name_H-M   'P 1'
#
loop_
_entity.id
_entity.type
_entity.pdbx_description
1 polymer ?
#
loop_
_entity_poly.entity_id
_entity_poly.type
_entity_poly.pdbx_seq_one_letter_code
_entity_poly.pdbx_strand_id
1 'polypeptide(L)'
;MKRAVGSLGCSIMFVASTWIVGHSSAAEPTVPTGASTTQLVNVISAPTTAWREITDTQVATARGRATQAAQALDLFLSRGTEENRTAWQQFLDWESLQAQLQAAEPDPGVLGEVLAKLASGEQGLELPQFVDLRNSLLALRRVVQAKHDADINARYNEQISSLENSLQQAESLTDPQLLEVATQLEWLEQLGQAPELVAHGRGQFSRPNLWVSASSSTVSRGFSEPVSETTQLNEMILGTHICGTAHTSGTLNARLLPCSSGAAIELRMSGITHSNTVGRQSPVTIRSRGVTNVLARKRLIIDPLGIRSEPACATCTTNSVIDSISAGDRIGSRMIERIAWKKAGQQKGQAEQISSRRAEQRITQRMDEQSNERIGTTNYRWETELREPMRKRGNYPRALSIWSSPDRLHLTAVQGQNSQLAAPTAPPAAPTDNLSVQVHQSLIANTAVNTIGGMTITDERAQELVKELTGDVPEELMIKQDEDPWSITFDLQQPVAVSFNDNQVRIAIRGRKFVRGNQVVRQTTQIAANYQLQIADGRVQLVRQGDIDVSYPDKDG
;
A
#
# COMPACT_ATOMS: atom_id res chain seq x y z
N MET A 1 1.89 22.64 -34.49
CA MET A 1 2.25 21.29 -33.99
C MET A 1 3.40 21.34 -32.97
N LYS A 2 4.70 21.23 -33.30
CA LYS A 2 5.80 21.20 -32.30
C LYS A 2 5.74 22.30 -31.21
N ARG A 3 5.49 23.57 -31.58
CA ARG A 3 5.33 24.68 -30.59
C ARG A 3 4.12 24.52 -29.66
N ALA A 4 3.00 23.98 -30.16
CA ALA A 4 1.78 23.79 -29.36
C ALA A 4 1.94 22.64 -28.37
N VAL A 5 2.55 21.53 -28.81
CA VAL A 5 2.87 20.38 -27.94
C VAL A 5 3.99 20.75 -26.93
N GLY A 6 4.98 21.54 -27.34
CA GLY A 6 6.07 21.99 -26.46
C GLY A 6 5.61 22.91 -25.33
N SER A 7 4.65 23.82 -25.58
CA SER A 7 4.10 24.67 -24.52
C SER A 7 3.24 23.86 -23.54
N LEU A 8 2.40 22.94 -24.02
CA LEU A 8 1.69 21.99 -23.16
C LEU A 8 2.66 21.14 -22.33
N GLY A 9 3.76 20.70 -22.94
CA GLY A 9 4.75 19.83 -22.32
C GLY A 9 5.30 20.36 -21.00
N CYS A 10 5.50 21.67 -20.86
CA CYS A 10 5.94 22.27 -19.60
C CYS A 10 4.96 21.98 -18.46
N SER A 11 3.70 22.36 -18.62
CA SER A 11 2.66 22.19 -17.60
C SER A 11 2.43 20.69 -17.30
N ILE A 12 2.39 19.84 -18.33
CA ILE A 12 2.28 18.38 -18.22
C ILE A 12 3.39 17.76 -17.35
N MET A 13 4.63 18.17 -17.61
CA MET A 13 5.81 17.66 -16.90
C MET A 13 5.86 18.13 -15.44
N PHE A 14 5.32 19.31 -15.13
CA PHE A 14 5.11 19.74 -13.74
C PHE A 14 4.15 18.79 -12.99
N VAL A 15 2.99 18.44 -13.57
CA VAL A 15 2.08 17.43 -12.99
C VAL A 15 2.85 16.15 -12.71
N ALA A 16 3.51 15.58 -13.73
CA ALA A 16 4.23 14.30 -13.63
C ALA A 16 5.27 14.28 -12.50
N SER A 17 6.02 15.37 -12.33
CA SER A 17 7.07 15.48 -11.31
C SER A 17 6.51 15.51 -9.87
N THR A 18 5.34 16.12 -9.65
CA THR A 18 4.74 16.26 -8.31
C THR A 18 4.21 14.95 -7.71
N TRP A 19 3.90 13.94 -8.54
CA TRP A 19 3.52 12.60 -8.06
C TRP A 19 4.70 11.80 -7.45
N ILE A 20 5.96 12.20 -7.69
CA ILE A 20 7.15 11.40 -7.34
C ILE A 20 7.77 11.77 -5.98
N VAL A 21 7.51 12.97 -5.45
CA VAL A 21 8.26 13.55 -4.31
C VAL A 21 7.74 13.08 -2.92
N GLY A 22 6.90 12.04 -2.88
CA GLY A 22 6.26 11.54 -1.66
C GLY A 22 7.13 10.68 -0.73
N HIS A 23 7.98 11.32 0.09
CA HIS A 23 8.68 10.81 1.29
C HIS A 23 9.81 9.76 1.13
N SER A 24 10.97 10.00 1.78
CA SER A 24 12.10 9.06 1.88
C SER A 24 13.02 9.27 3.11
N SER A 25 13.82 8.25 3.45
CA SER A 25 15.28 8.37 3.72
C SER A 25 15.98 6.99 3.44
N ALA A 26 16.99 6.51 4.19
CA ALA A 26 17.78 5.26 3.93
C ALA A 26 17.96 4.16 5.07
N ALA A 27 18.69 3.04 4.83
CA ALA A 27 18.46 1.60 5.22
C ALA A 27 19.40 0.89 6.26
N GLU A 28 19.58 -0.44 6.44
CA GLU A 28 19.96 -1.58 5.53
C GLU A 28 19.32 -2.99 5.82
N PRO A 29 19.65 -4.10 5.08
CA PRO A 29 18.96 -5.42 5.16
C PRO A 29 19.85 -6.69 5.34
N THR A 30 19.20 -7.86 5.41
CA THR A 30 19.69 -9.15 4.84
C THR A 30 18.52 -9.92 4.22
N VAL A 31 18.75 -10.70 3.15
CA VAL A 31 17.70 -11.27 2.26
C VAL A 31 17.92 -12.79 2.04
N PRO A 32 16.87 -13.62 1.92
CA PRO A 32 16.99 -15.01 1.46
C PRO A 32 17.27 -15.08 -0.04
N THR A 33 18.26 -15.88 -0.45
CA THR A 33 18.67 -16.06 -1.86
C THR A 33 17.55 -16.48 -2.80
N GLY A 34 17.53 -15.90 -3.99
CA GLY A 34 16.66 -16.30 -5.10
C GLY A 34 16.98 -17.70 -5.65
N ALA A 35 16.05 -18.20 -6.48
CA ALA A 35 16.16 -19.50 -7.15
C ALA A 35 17.47 -19.64 -7.95
N SER A 36 18.11 -20.80 -7.89
CA SER A 36 19.35 -21.05 -8.62
C SER A 36 19.11 -21.27 -10.11
N THR A 37 20.14 -21.04 -10.94
CA THR A 37 20.15 -21.31 -12.40
C THR A 37 19.68 -22.72 -12.75
N THR A 38 19.86 -23.69 -11.84
CA THR A 38 19.42 -25.09 -11.98
C THR A 38 17.88 -25.23 -12.01
N GLN A 39 17.13 -24.33 -11.38
CA GLN A 39 15.66 -24.38 -11.40
C GLN A 39 15.08 -23.88 -12.73
N LEU A 40 15.71 -22.89 -13.37
CA LEU A 40 15.34 -22.42 -14.72
C LEU A 40 15.38 -23.56 -15.75
N VAL A 41 16.51 -24.28 -15.82
CA VAL A 41 16.71 -25.39 -16.78
C VAL A 41 15.66 -26.49 -16.60
N ASN A 42 15.27 -26.80 -15.36
CA ASN A 42 14.29 -27.84 -15.07
C ASN A 42 12.84 -27.45 -15.41
N VAL A 43 12.47 -26.16 -15.30
CA VAL A 43 11.12 -25.68 -15.70
C VAL A 43 11.03 -25.58 -17.23
N ILE A 44 12.10 -25.14 -17.89
CA ILE A 44 12.18 -25.04 -19.35
C ILE A 44 12.09 -26.43 -20.00
N SER A 45 12.81 -27.41 -19.45
CA SER A 45 12.87 -28.78 -19.99
C SER A 45 11.66 -29.66 -19.61
N ALA A 46 10.65 -29.13 -18.95
CA ALA A 46 9.51 -29.90 -18.46
C ALA A 46 8.47 -30.16 -19.58
N PRO A 47 7.84 -31.35 -19.65
CA PRO A 47 6.80 -31.64 -20.66
C PRO A 47 5.52 -30.78 -20.53
N THR A 48 5.45 -29.93 -19.50
CA THR A 48 4.41 -28.94 -19.26
C THR A 48 4.53 -27.68 -20.13
N THR A 49 5.64 -27.49 -20.84
CA THR A 49 5.85 -26.42 -21.86
C THR A 49 5.48 -26.87 -23.29
N ALA A 50 4.99 -28.09 -23.50
CA ALA A 50 4.50 -28.51 -24.81
C ALA A 50 3.19 -27.77 -25.21
N TRP A 51 3.08 -27.38 -26.48
CA TRP A 51 1.88 -26.75 -27.04
C TRP A 51 0.63 -27.61 -26.82
N ARG A 52 -0.47 -26.97 -26.41
CA ARG A 52 -1.80 -27.59 -26.30
C ARG A 52 -2.75 -26.94 -27.29
N GLU A 53 -3.42 -27.74 -28.11
CA GLU A 53 -4.40 -27.20 -29.07
C GLU A 53 -5.54 -26.44 -28.37
N ILE A 54 -5.99 -25.35 -29.00
CA ILE A 54 -7.08 -24.54 -28.49
C ILE A 54 -8.40 -25.25 -28.76
N THR A 55 -9.11 -25.59 -27.68
CA THR A 55 -10.34 -26.40 -27.71
C THR A 55 -11.60 -25.55 -27.87
N ASP A 56 -12.66 -26.15 -28.44
CA ASP A 56 -14.01 -25.56 -28.46
C ASP A 56 -14.52 -25.19 -27.04
N THR A 57 -14.12 -25.97 -26.03
CA THR A 57 -14.44 -25.71 -24.62
C THR A 57 -13.82 -24.40 -24.13
N GLN A 58 -12.60 -24.04 -24.57
CA GLN A 58 -11.98 -22.75 -24.24
C GLN A 58 -12.72 -21.59 -24.93
N VAL A 59 -13.08 -21.73 -26.20
CA VAL A 59 -13.89 -20.74 -26.94
C VAL A 59 -15.25 -20.55 -26.24
N ALA A 60 -15.95 -21.63 -25.92
CA ALA A 60 -17.24 -21.58 -25.23
C ALA A 60 -17.13 -20.95 -23.82
N THR A 61 -16.05 -21.23 -23.09
CA THR A 61 -15.80 -20.62 -21.77
C THR A 61 -15.54 -19.12 -21.87
N ALA A 62 -14.71 -18.69 -22.83
CA ALA A 62 -14.44 -17.27 -23.05
C ALA A 62 -15.71 -16.52 -23.53
N ARG A 63 -16.51 -17.15 -24.40
CA ARG A 63 -17.80 -16.61 -24.86
C ARG A 63 -18.77 -16.47 -23.70
N GLY A 64 -18.90 -17.47 -22.83
CA GLY A 64 -19.75 -17.40 -21.65
C GLY A 64 -19.43 -16.22 -20.72
N ARG A 65 -18.13 -15.93 -20.50
CA ARG A 65 -17.69 -14.74 -19.75
C ARG A 65 -18.06 -13.43 -20.44
N ALA A 66 -17.83 -13.34 -21.76
CA ALA A 66 -18.20 -12.16 -22.54
C ALA A 66 -19.72 -11.92 -22.58
N THR A 67 -20.52 -12.97 -22.70
CA THR A 67 -21.99 -12.92 -22.59
C THR A 67 -22.44 -12.44 -21.22
N GLN A 68 -21.82 -12.93 -20.13
CA GLN A 68 -22.12 -12.47 -18.77
C GLN A 68 -21.77 -10.99 -18.57
N ALA A 69 -20.62 -10.53 -19.08
CA ALA A 69 -20.23 -9.12 -19.02
C ALA A 69 -21.17 -8.21 -19.84
N ALA A 70 -21.62 -8.68 -21.02
CA ALA A 70 -22.59 -7.96 -21.83
C ALA A 70 -23.96 -7.83 -21.14
N GLN A 71 -24.43 -8.90 -20.48
CA GLN A 71 -25.64 -8.87 -19.66
C GLN A 71 -25.53 -7.92 -18.46
N ALA A 72 -24.36 -7.89 -17.80
CA ALA A 72 -24.10 -6.98 -16.69
C ALA A 72 -24.08 -5.50 -17.14
N LEU A 73 -23.54 -5.21 -18.34
CA LEU A 73 -23.58 -3.87 -18.92
C LEU A 73 -25.00 -3.46 -19.33
N ASP A 74 -25.78 -4.33 -19.98
CA ASP A 74 -27.16 -4.00 -20.36
C ASP A 74 -28.05 -3.75 -19.13
N LEU A 75 -27.89 -4.54 -18.05
CA LEU A 75 -28.56 -4.32 -16.76
C LEU A 75 -28.12 -3.03 -16.06
N PHE A 76 -26.91 -2.55 -16.33
CA PHE A 76 -26.43 -1.25 -15.84
C PHE A 76 -27.07 -0.11 -16.65
N LEU A 77 -27.06 -0.20 -17.99
CA LEU A 77 -27.67 0.77 -18.88
C LEU A 77 -29.20 0.87 -18.68
N SER A 78 -29.88 -0.24 -18.41
CA SER A 78 -31.34 -0.27 -18.15
C SER A 78 -31.77 0.40 -16.84
N ARG A 79 -30.84 0.90 -16.02
CA ARG A 79 -31.13 1.73 -14.84
C ARG A 79 -31.13 3.23 -15.15
N GLY A 80 -30.63 3.61 -16.33
CA GLY A 80 -30.70 4.96 -16.86
C GLY A 80 -32.01 5.23 -17.60
N THR A 81 -32.04 6.32 -18.35
CA THR A 81 -33.09 6.64 -19.32
C THR A 81 -32.97 5.76 -20.57
N GLU A 82 -34.10 5.38 -21.16
CA GLU A 82 -34.12 4.54 -22.37
C GLU A 82 -33.39 5.17 -23.57
N GLU A 83 -33.40 6.50 -23.68
CA GLU A 83 -32.64 7.25 -24.70
C GLU A 83 -31.12 6.99 -24.57
N ASN A 84 -30.54 7.19 -23.38
CA ASN A 84 -29.14 6.89 -23.11
C ASN A 84 -28.79 5.40 -23.32
N ARG A 85 -29.69 4.47 -22.96
CA ARG A 85 -29.47 3.04 -23.22
C ARG A 85 -29.40 2.77 -24.73
N THR A 86 -30.35 3.31 -25.49
CA THR A 86 -30.41 3.19 -26.95
C THR A 86 -29.16 3.80 -27.60
N ALA A 87 -28.73 4.98 -27.16
CA ALA A 87 -27.52 5.64 -27.66
C ALA A 87 -26.25 4.79 -27.42
N TRP A 88 -26.08 4.22 -26.23
CA TRP A 88 -24.96 3.32 -25.93
C TRP A 88 -25.01 2.02 -26.72
N GLN A 89 -26.19 1.41 -26.87
CA GLN A 89 -26.35 0.19 -27.66
C GLN A 89 -26.07 0.44 -29.15
N GLN A 90 -26.55 1.56 -29.71
CA GLN A 90 -26.26 1.96 -31.10
C GLN A 90 -24.78 2.28 -31.28
N PHE A 91 -24.16 3.01 -30.35
CA PHE A 91 -22.73 3.30 -30.37
C PHE A 91 -21.93 2.00 -30.42
N LEU A 92 -22.15 1.07 -29.48
CA LEU A 92 -21.40 -0.17 -29.35
C LEU A 92 -21.67 -1.23 -30.44
N ASP A 93 -22.65 -1.00 -31.34
CA ASP A 93 -23.17 -2.04 -32.25
C ASP A 93 -23.68 -3.27 -31.51
N TRP A 94 -24.65 -3.03 -30.61
CA TRP A 94 -25.13 -4.05 -29.69
C TRP A 94 -25.76 -5.25 -30.39
N GLU A 95 -26.41 -5.05 -31.54
CA GLU A 95 -26.98 -6.12 -32.35
C GLU A 95 -25.89 -7.05 -32.89
N SER A 96 -24.85 -6.50 -33.53
CA SER A 96 -23.71 -7.29 -34.01
C SER A 96 -22.98 -7.98 -32.87
N LEU A 97 -22.78 -7.29 -31.73
CA LEU A 97 -22.19 -7.89 -30.53
C LEU A 97 -23.00 -9.09 -30.03
N GLN A 98 -24.33 -8.95 -29.89
CA GLN A 98 -25.19 -10.06 -29.45
C GLN A 98 -25.15 -11.23 -30.44
N ALA A 99 -25.15 -10.96 -31.75
CA ALA A 99 -25.01 -12.01 -32.76
C ALA A 99 -23.69 -12.80 -32.59
N GLN A 100 -22.56 -12.11 -32.40
CA GLN A 100 -21.27 -12.77 -32.15
C GLN A 100 -21.24 -13.55 -30.82
N LEU A 101 -21.95 -13.09 -29.78
CA LEU A 101 -22.05 -13.78 -28.50
C LEU A 101 -22.97 -15.01 -28.51
N GLN A 102 -23.85 -15.14 -29.51
CA GLN A 102 -24.64 -16.35 -29.76
C GLN A 102 -24.00 -17.30 -30.79
N ALA A 103 -23.07 -16.81 -31.62
CA ALA A 103 -22.39 -17.61 -32.64
C ALA A 103 -21.55 -18.73 -32.03
N ALA A 104 -21.64 -19.94 -32.61
CA ALA A 104 -20.82 -21.09 -32.26
C ALA A 104 -19.32 -20.81 -32.52
N GLU A 105 -19.03 -20.09 -33.61
CA GLU A 105 -17.71 -19.55 -33.95
C GLU A 105 -17.87 -18.04 -34.23
N PRO A 106 -17.55 -17.17 -33.26
CA PRO A 106 -17.63 -15.72 -33.43
C PRO A 106 -16.57 -15.21 -34.42
N ASP A 107 -16.87 -14.12 -35.14
CA ASP A 107 -15.93 -13.47 -36.06
C ASP A 107 -14.95 -12.53 -35.30
N PRO A 108 -13.62 -12.79 -35.34
CA PRO A 108 -12.63 -11.91 -34.70
C PRO A 108 -12.53 -10.49 -35.28
N GLY A 109 -12.96 -10.27 -36.52
CA GLY A 109 -13.05 -8.95 -37.15
C GLY A 109 -14.15 -8.12 -36.49
N VAL A 110 -15.38 -8.65 -36.46
CA VAL A 110 -16.54 -7.99 -35.84
C VAL A 110 -16.31 -7.74 -34.34
N LEU A 111 -15.75 -8.72 -33.62
CA LEU A 111 -15.32 -8.51 -32.23
C LEU A 111 -14.27 -7.39 -32.10
N GLY A 112 -13.38 -7.24 -33.09
CA GLY A 112 -12.38 -6.17 -33.16
C GLY A 112 -12.99 -4.78 -33.34
N GLU A 113 -14.06 -4.66 -34.13
CA GLU A 113 -14.75 -3.39 -34.36
C GLU A 113 -15.45 -2.89 -33.08
N VAL A 114 -16.20 -3.77 -32.39
CA VAL A 114 -16.82 -3.44 -31.09
C VAL A 114 -15.76 -3.06 -30.05
N LEU A 115 -14.63 -3.78 -30.02
CA LEU A 115 -13.50 -3.47 -29.15
C LEU A 115 -12.86 -2.10 -29.45
N ALA A 116 -12.75 -1.71 -30.71
CA ALA A 116 -12.24 -0.39 -31.09
C ALA A 116 -13.15 0.73 -30.55
N LYS A 117 -14.48 0.54 -30.58
CA LYS A 117 -15.44 1.48 -29.98
C LYS A 117 -15.33 1.52 -28.45
N LEU A 118 -15.19 0.37 -27.78
CA LEU A 118 -14.93 0.27 -26.34
C LEU A 118 -13.57 0.85 -25.89
N ALA A 119 -12.66 1.12 -26.84
CA ALA A 119 -11.33 1.71 -26.60
C ALA A 119 -11.18 3.16 -27.16
N SER A 120 -12.25 3.73 -27.69
CA SER A 120 -12.27 5.04 -28.37
C SER A 120 -11.96 6.25 -27.49
N GLY A 121 -12.16 6.12 -26.17
CA GLY A 121 -11.92 7.19 -25.18
C GLY A 121 -13.10 8.14 -24.96
N GLU A 122 -14.31 7.78 -25.40
CA GLU A 122 -15.54 8.47 -25.03
C GLU A 122 -15.85 8.33 -23.52
N GLN A 123 -16.45 9.38 -22.94
CA GLN A 123 -16.77 9.45 -21.51
C GLN A 123 -17.80 8.38 -21.09
N GLY A 124 -17.54 7.67 -20.01
CA GLY A 124 -18.35 6.54 -19.52
C GLY A 124 -17.75 5.17 -19.84
N LEU A 125 -16.83 5.06 -20.80
CA LEU A 125 -16.13 3.81 -21.15
C LEU A 125 -15.09 3.37 -20.09
N GLU A 126 -14.81 4.23 -19.11
CA GLU A 126 -14.02 3.94 -17.91
C GLU A 126 -14.82 3.23 -16.80
N LEU A 127 -16.15 3.20 -16.88
CA LEU A 127 -17.00 2.57 -15.86
C LEU A 127 -16.80 1.04 -15.85
N PRO A 128 -16.82 0.38 -14.67
CA PRO A 128 -16.43 -1.02 -14.53
C PRO A 128 -17.11 -1.98 -15.51
N GLN A 129 -18.40 -1.79 -15.78
CA GLN A 129 -19.18 -2.66 -16.66
C GLN A 129 -18.71 -2.61 -18.13
N PHE A 130 -18.26 -1.44 -18.62
CA PHE A 130 -17.68 -1.31 -19.95
C PHE A 130 -16.25 -1.91 -19.99
N VAL A 131 -15.47 -1.73 -18.92
CA VAL A 131 -14.13 -2.31 -18.78
C VAL A 131 -14.19 -3.84 -18.75
N ASP A 132 -15.11 -4.41 -17.97
CA ASP A 132 -15.32 -5.87 -17.86
C ASP A 132 -15.76 -6.49 -19.19
N LEU A 133 -16.66 -5.83 -19.92
CA LEU A 133 -17.04 -6.26 -21.28
C LEU A 133 -15.86 -6.21 -22.24
N ARG A 134 -15.10 -5.09 -22.26
CA ARG A 134 -13.91 -4.93 -23.11
C ARG A 134 -12.87 -6.02 -22.84
N ASN A 135 -12.57 -6.29 -21.57
CA ASN A 135 -11.61 -7.32 -21.18
C ASN A 135 -12.09 -8.73 -21.56
N SER A 136 -13.38 -9.02 -21.40
CA SER A 136 -13.96 -10.32 -21.75
C SER A 136 -14.02 -10.56 -23.26
N LEU A 137 -14.32 -9.52 -24.06
CA LEU A 137 -14.30 -9.59 -25.52
C LEU A 137 -12.86 -9.69 -26.07
N LEU A 138 -11.89 -9.03 -25.45
CA LEU A 138 -10.46 -9.22 -25.78
C LEU A 138 -10.04 -10.68 -25.58
N ALA A 139 -10.42 -11.29 -24.45
CA ALA A 139 -10.12 -12.70 -24.17
C ALA A 139 -10.81 -13.65 -25.18
N LEU A 140 -12.10 -13.44 -25.48
CA LEU A 140 -12.82 -14.22 -26.49
C LEU A 140 -12.14 -14.11 -27.86
N ARG A 141 -11.87 -12.89 -28.32
CA ARG A 141 -11.24 -12.62 -29.62
C ARG A 141 -9.88 -13.31 -29.73
N ARG A 142 -9.02 -13.21 -28.71
CA ARG A 142 -7.69 -13.84 -28.70
C ARG A 142 -7.77 -15.37 -28.80
N VAL A 143 -8.67 -16.02 -28.05
CA VAL A 143 -8.85 -17.49 -28.10
C VAL A 143 -9.40 -17.94 -29.45
N VAL A 144 -10.37 -17.22 -30.02
CA VAL A 144 -10.93 -17.55 -31.35
C VAL A 144 -9.89 -17.34 -32.45
N GLN A 145 -9.10 -16.27 -32.40
CA GLN A 145 -7.99 -16.07 -33.34
C GLN A 145 -6.99 -17.22 -33.26
N ALA A 146 -6.53 -17.56 -32.06
CA ALA A 146 -5.57 -18.64 -31.85
C ALA A 146 -6.09 -20.03 -32.31
N LYS A 147 -7.41 -20.28 -32.30
CA LYS A 147 -8.00 -21.51 -32.85
C LYS A 147 -7.91 -21.59 -34.37
N HIS A 148 -8.11 -20.46 -35.08
CA HIS A 148 -8.16 -20.41 -36.55
C HIS A 148 -6.79 -20.19 -37.21
N ASP A 149 -5.76 -19.98 -36.41
CA ASP A 149 -4.45 -19.54 -36.86
C ASP A 149 -3.53 -20.74 -37.07
N ALA A 150 -3.31 -21.11 -38.34
CA ALA A 150 -2.56 -22.31 -38.72
C ALA A 150 -1.11 -22.34 -38.21
N ASP A 151 -0.50 -21.17 -38.03
CA ASP A 151 0.89 -21.03 -37.58
C ASP A 151 1.02 -20.87 -36.05
N ILE A 152 -0.08 -21.02 -35.29
CA ILE A 152 -0.12 -20.70 -33.85
C ILE A 152 0.91 -21.49 -33.03
N ASN A 153 1.18 -22.74 -33.40
CA ASN A 153 2.20 -23.58 -32.78
C ASN A 153 3.61 -23.07 -33.12
N ALA A 154 3.88 -22.62 -34.35
CA ALA A 154 5.16 -22.03 -34.72
C ALA A 154 5.44 -20.76 -33.90
N ARG A 155 4.49 -19.81 -33.89
CA ARG A 155 4.62 -18.60 -33.05
C ARG A 155 4.69 -18.92 -31.56
N TYR A 156 3.98 -19.94 -31.07
CA TYR A 156 4.13 -20.40 -29.69
C TYR A 156 5.58 -20.77 -29.37
N ASN A 157 6.22 -21.60 -30.21
CA ASN A 157 7.62 -22.01 -30.01
C ASN A 157 8.60 -20.82 -30.08
N GLU A 158 8.33 -19.82 -30.93
CA GLU A 158 9.07 -18.55 -30.96
C GLU A 158 8.91 -17.75 -29.64
N GLN A 159 7.69 -17.60 -29.13
CA GLN A 159 7.42 -16.90 -27.87
C GLN A 159 8.10 -17.60 -26.68
N ILE A 160 8.07 -18.94 -26.63
CA ILE A 160 8.78 -19.73 -25.61
C ILE A 160 10.29 -19.48 -25.71
N SER A 161 10.88 -19.61 -26.90
CA SER A 161 12.33 -19.39 -27.13
C SER A 161 12.78 -17.97 -26.76
N SER A 162 11.96 -16.96 -27.08
CA SER A 162 12.21 -15.56 -26.74
C SER A 162 12.16 -15.31 -25.23
N LEU A 163 11.17 -15.90 -24.55
CA LEU A 163 11.00 -15.79 -23.11
C LEU A 163 12.13 -16.49 -22.35
N GLU A 164 12.61 -17.64 -22.84
CA GLU A 164 13.78 -18.34 -22.31
C GLU A 164 15.06 -17.50 -22.39
N ASN A 165 15.34 -16.90 -23.55
CA ASN A 165 16.47 -15.99 -23.73
C ASN A 165 16.37 -14.79 -22.78
N SER A 166 15.16 -14.24 -22.62
CA SER A 166 14.91 -13.11 -21.71
C SER A 166 15.11 -13.51 -20.24
N LEU A 167 14.72 -14.72 -19.84
CA LEU A 167 14.95 -15.27 -18.50
C LEU A 167 16.44 -15.50 -18.20
N GLN A 168 17.22 -15.94 -19.19
CA GLN A 168 18.68 -16.06 -19.07
C GLN A 168 19.38 -14.70 -18.89
N GLN A 169 18.80 -13.64 -19.45
CA GLN A 169 19.34 -12.27 -19.42
C GLN A 169 18.57 -11.34 -18.47
N ALA A 170 17.85 -11.90 -17.49
CA ALA A 170 16.85 -11.19 -16.69
C ALA A 170 17.37 -9.94 -15.95
N GLU A 171 18.66 -9.90 -15.59
CA GLU A 171 19.28 -8.77 -14.88
C GLU A 171 19.73 -7.62 -15.79
N SER A 172 19.74 -7.83 -17.11
CA SER A 172 20.19 -6.87 -18.12
C SER A 172 19.10 -6.40 -19.09
N LEU A 173 17.84 -6.78 -18.88
CA LEU A 173 16.73 -6.36 -19.74
C LEU A 173 16.40 -4.87 -19.59
N THR A 174 16.15 -4.22 -20.72
CA THR A 174 15.66 -2.84 -20.81
C THR A 174 14.14 -2.78 -20.62
N ASP A 175 13.57 -1.60 -20.31
CA ASP A 175 12.11 -1.44 -20.15
C ASP A 175 11.27 -1.92 -21.36
N PRO A 176 11.67 -1.68 -22.64
CA PRO A 176 10.95 -2.23 -23.78
C PRO A 176 10.96 -3.76 -23.80
N GLN A 177 12.09 -4.40 -23.47
CA GLN A 177 12.18 -5.86 -23.39
C GLN A 177 11.36 -6.41 -22.21
N LEU A 178 11.27 -5.70 -21.09
CA LEU A 178 10.39 -6.07 -19.97
C LEU A 178 8.91 -5.93 -20.34
N LEU A 179 8.53 -4.93 -21.13
CA LEU A 179 7.17 -4.83 -21.69
C LEU A 179 6.87 -5.98 -22.65
N GLU A 180 7.82 -6.33 -23.51
CA GLU A 180 7.72 -7.49 -24.40
C GLU A 180 7.48 -8.75 -23.57
N VAL A 181 8.38 -9.09 -22.64
CA VAL A 181 8.22 -10.24 -21.71
C VAL A 181 6.87 -10.21 -20.97
N ALA A 182 6.39 -9.04 -20.52
CA ALA A 182 5.07 -8.93 -19.90
C ALA A 182 3.93 -9.34 -20.85
N THR A 183 4.05 -8.95 -22.13
CA THR A 183 3.12 -9.26 -23.21
C THR A 183 3.18 -10.74 -23.59
N GLN A 184 4.38 -11.34 -23.66
CA GLN A 184 4.57 -12.78 -23.91
C GLN A 184 3.93 -13.62 -22.81
N LEU A 185 4.20 -13.26 -21.54
CA LEU A 185 3.61 -13.92 -20.37
C LEU A 185 2.09 -13.77 -20.32
N GLU A 186 1.54 -12.59 -20.64
CA GLU A 186 0.09 -12.38 -20.73
C GLU A 186 -0.54 -13.21 -21.87
N TRP A 187 0.10 -13.29 -23.02
CA TRP A 187 -0.38 -14.08 -24.17
C TRP A 187 -0.44 -15.58 -23.84
N LEU A 188 0.62 -16.13 -23.24
CA LEU A 188 0.67 -17.51 -22.76
C LEU A 188 -0.44 -17.77 -21.71
N GLU A 189 -0.55 -16.89 -20.72
CA GLU A 189 -1.53 -16.98 -19.63
C GLU A 189 -2.98 -17.01 -20.14
N GLN A 190 -3.32 -16.14 -21.10
CA GLN A 190 -4.68 -16.05 -21.65
C GLN A 190 -5.05 -17.21 -22.58
N LEU A 191 -4.07 -17.79 -23.29
CA LEU A 191 -4.29 -19.02 -24.07
C LEU A 191 -4.23 -20.28 -23.20
N GLY A 192 -3.90 -20.17 -21.90
CA GLY A 192 -3.78 -21.30 -20.98
C GLY A 192 -2.55 -22.18 -21.23
N GLN A 193 -1.52 -21.62 -21.86
CA GLN A 193 -0.30 -22.33 -22.26
C GLN A 193 0.82 -22.17 -21.23
N ALA A 194 1.72 -23.15 -21.17
CA ALA A 194 2.91 -23.17 -20.31
C ALA A 194 2.74 -22.54 -18.90
N PRO A 195 1.72 -22.94 -18.11
CA PRO A 195 1.37 -22.23 -16.87
C PRO A 195 2.50 -22.20 -15.82
N GLU A 196 3.39 -23.20 -15.83
CA GLU A 196 4.57 -23.24 -14.97
C GLU A 196 5.65 -22.23 -15.41
N LEU A 197 5.87 -22.06 -16.72
CA LEU A 197 6.76 -21.04 -17.26
C LEU A 197 6.20 -19.63 -17.04
N VAL A 198 4.89 -19.45 -17.18
CA VAL A 198 4.20 -18.20 -16.83
C VAL A 198 4.42 -17.88 -15.35
N ALA A 199 4.16 -18.84 -14.46
CA ALA A 199 4.38 -18.66 -13.01
C ALA A 199 5.85 -18.35 -12.69
N HIS A 200 6.80 -19.01 -13.34
CA HIS A 200 8.23 -18.73 -13.16
C HIS A 200 8.61 -17.34 -13.67
N GLY A 201 8.17 -16.93 -14.86
CA GLY A 201 8.46 -15.62 -15.43
C GLY A 201 7.88 -14.49 -14.60
N ARG A 202 6.61 -14.60 -14.18
CA ARG A 202 5.99 -13.68 -13.22
C ARG A 202 6.72 -13.67 -11.87
N GLY A 203 7.24 -14.82 -11.41
CA GLY A 203 8.04 -14.91 -10.18
C GLY A 203 9.39 -14.18 -10.28
N GLN A 204 10.08 -14.32 -11.41
CA GLN A 204 11.39 -13.71 -11.65
C GLN A 204 11.29 -12.19 -11.87
N PHE A 205 10.32 -11.75 -12.67
CA PHE A 205 10.20 -10.35 -13.11
C PHE A 205 9.23 -9.49 -12.29
N SER A 206 8.57 -10.04 -11.27
CA SER A 206 7.66 -9.29 -10.39
C SER A 206 8.07 -9.32 -8.92
N ARG A 207 9.38 -9.11 -8.66
CA ARG A 207 9.95 -8.86 -7.32
C ARG A 207 9.42 -7.53 -6.75
N PRO A 208 9.51 -7.29 -5.42
CA PRO A 208 9.01 -6.06 -4.82
C PRO A 208 9.69 -4.80 -5.39
N ASN A 209 8.88 -3.89 -5.92
CA ASN A 209 9.29 -2.61 -6.51
C ASN A 209 9.22 -1.44 -5.51
N LEU A 210 8.82 -1.70 -4.27
CA LEU A 210 8.98 -0.81 -3.13
C LEU A 210 9.58 -1.58 -1.95
N TRP A 211 10.66 -1.04 -1.38
CA TRP A 211 11.25 -1.48 -0.11
C TRP A 211 11.31 -0.29 0.85
N VAL A 212 10.91 -0.50 2.10
CA VAL A 212 10.94 0.50 3.17
C VAL A 212 11.52 -0.15 4.43
N SER A 213 12.38 0.53 5.19
CA SER A 213 12.83 -0.02 6.49
C SER A 213 13.23 1.02 7.53
N ALA A 214 12.50 1.10 8.64
CA ALA A 214 12.81 1.99 9.77
C ALA A 214 13.79 1.34 10.76
N SER A 215 14.83 2.06 11.18
CA SER A 215 15.68 1.61 12.28
C SER A 215 14.89 1.55 13.60
N SER A 216 15.32 0.70 14.53
CA SER A 216 14.70 0.60 15.84
C SER A 216 14.72 1.96 16.54
N SER A 217 15.77 2.79 16.36
CA SER A 217 15.81 4.14 16.94
C SER A 217 14.70 5.06 16.41
N THR A 218 14.37 4.95 15.13
CA THR A 218 13.26 5.71 14.50
C THR A 218 11.92 5.25 15.00
N VAL A 219 11.70 3.93 15.08
CA VAL A 219 10.46 3.38 15.64
C VAL A 219 10.33 3.77 17.11
N SER A 220 11.39 3.62 17.91
CA SER A 220 11.41 3.98 19.34
C SER A 220 11.02 5.45 19.56
N ARG A 221 11.57 6.39 18.78
CA ARG A 221 11.23 7.83 18.88
C ARG A 221 9.73 8.10 18.73
N GLY A 222 9.01 7.32 17.92
CA GLY A 222 7.55 7.45 17.74
C GLY A 222 6.70 7.00 18.92
N PHE A 223 7.27 6.31 19.91
CA PHE A 223 6.57 5.78 21.10
C PHE A 223 7.21 6.21 22.44
N SER A 224 8.32 6.95 22.40
CA SER A 224 9.04 7.38 23.60
C SER A 224 8.35 8.57 24.26
N GLU A 225 7.53 8.30 25.27
CA GLU A 225 6.75 9.29 26.01
C GLU A 225 7.11 9.28 27.52
N PRO A 226 7.29 10.44 28.16
CA PRO A 226 7.38 10.50 29.62
C PRO A 226 6.02 10.20 30.25
N VAL A 227 5.99 9.32 31.24
CA VAL A 227 4.77 8.99 31.99
C VAL A 227 4.75 9.85 33.24
N SER A 228 3.67 10.63 33.42
CA SER A 228 3.43 11.44 34.62
C SER A 228 1.92 11.52 34.86
N GLU A 229 1.40 10.65 35.73
CA GLU A 229 -0.04 10.46 35.91
C GLU A 229 -0.43 10.44 37.39
N THR A 230 -1.52 11.11 37.74
CA THR A 230 -2.10 11.05 39.09
C THR A 230 -3.42 10.28 39.06
N THR A 231 -3.55 9.26 39.91
CA THR A 231 -4.74 8.42 40.05
C THR A 231 -5.28 8.48 41.48
N GLN A 232 -6.59 8.53 41.65
CA GLN A 232 -7.20 8.38 42.97
C GLN A 232 -7.24 6.91 43.40
N LEU A 233 -6.95 6.68 44.69
CA LEU A 233 -7.05 5.38 45.33
C LEU A 233 -8.34 5.36 46.15
N ASN A 234 -9.17 4.34 45.94
CA ASN A 234 -10.32 4.03 46.77
C ASN A 234 -10.51 2.51 46.78
N GLU A 235 -10.11 1.84 47.87
CA GLU A 235 -9.95 0.39 47.87
C GLU A 235 -10.01 -0.25 49.27
N MET A 236 -10.36 -1.54 49.32
CA MET A 236 -10.47 -2.32 50.56
C MET A 236 -9.23 -3.23 50.73
N ILE A 237 -8.34 -2.99 51.69
CA ILE A 237 -7.20 -3.88 51.99
C ILE A 237 -7.37 -4.47 53.38
N LEU A 238 -7.44 -5.81 53.49
CA LEU A 238 -7.55 -6.54 54.77
C LEU A 238 -8.69 -6.06 55.70
N GLY A 239 -9.78 -5.54 55.13
CA GLY A 239 -10.91 -4.96 55.88
C GLY A 239 -10.73 -3.49 56.33
N THR A 240 -9.62 -2.85 55.98
CA THR A 240 -9.40 -1.40 56.12
C THR A 240 -9.75 -0.68 54.81
N HIS A 241 -10.61 0.35 54.88
CA HIS A 241 -11.01 1.15 53.72
C HIS A 241 -9.97 2.25 53.47
N ILE A 242 -9.25 2.16 52.37
CA ILE A 242 -8.12 3.02 52.02
C ILE A 242 -8.53 3.99 50.93
N CYS A 243 -8.44 5.28 51.22
CA CYS A 243 -8.59 6.36 50.24
C CYS A 243 -7.28 7.14 50.11
N GLY A 244 -6.99 7.71 48.95
CA GLY A 244 -5.79 8.51 48.77
C GLY A 244 -5.51 8.90 47.33
N THR A 245 -4.27 9.32 47.08
CA THR A 245 -3.77 9.62 45.73
C THR A 245 -2.46 8.86 45.48
N ALA A 246 -2.26 8.47 44.23
CA ALA A 246 -1.05 7.88 43.71
C ALA A 246 -0.56 8.70 42.51
N HIS A 247 0.70 9.09 42.51
CA HIS A 247 1.37 9.79 41.41
C HIS A 247 2.46 8.88 40.83
N THR A 248 2.30 8.49 39.57
CA THR A 248 3.22 7.62 38.82
C THR A 248 4.06 8.45 37.89
N SER A 249 5.38 8.33 38.02
CA SER A 249 6.38 8.97 37.17
C SER A 249 7.27 7.90 36.52
N GLY A 250 7.62 8.06 35.25
CA GLY A 250 8.43 7.07 34.53
C GLY A 250 8.63 7.39 33.05
N THR A 251 9.10 6.39 32.30
CA THR A 251 9.32 6.48 30.85
C THR A 251 8.71 5.28 30.15
N LEU A 252 7.97 5.53 29.07
CA LEU A 252 7.62 4.54 28.07
C LEU A 252 8.70 4.54 26.97
N ASN A 253 9.21 3.36 26.63
CA ASN A 253 10.12 3.17 25.51
C ASN A 253 9.61 2.03 24.63
N ALA A 254 9.87 2.08 23.32
CA ALA A 254 9.63 0.93 22.44
C ALA A 254 10.94 0.31 21.96
N ARG A 255 10.91 -0.98 21.65
CA ARG A 255 11.99 -1.68 20.91
C ARG A 255 11.39 -2.67 19.92
N LEU A 256 12.11 -2.99 18.86
CA LEU A 256 11.72 -4.02 17.92
C LEU A 256 12.05 -5.43 18.45
N LEU A 257 11.29 -6.42 17.98
CA LEU A 257 11.53 -7.84 18.21
C LEU A 257 11.64 -8.57 16.86
N PRO A 258 12.44 -9.65 16.74
CA PRO A 258 12.41 -10.52 15.58
C PRO A 258 11.01 -11.10 15.34
N CYS A 259 10.46 -10.89 14.14
CA CYS A 259 9.21 -11.49 13.70
C CYS A 259 9.14 -11.50 12.17
N SER A 260 8.85 -12.66 11.57
CA SER A 260 8.83 -12.86 10.11
C SER A 260 7.42 -12.80 9.50
N SER A 261 6.37 -12.82 10.31
CA SER A 261 4.95 -12.81 9.90
C SER A 261 4.23 -11.49 10.23
N GLY A 262 5.00 -10.45 10.55
CA GLY A 262 4.56 -9.13 10.97
C GLY A 262 5.72 -8.38 11.62
N ALA A 263 5.65 -7.06 11.77
CA ALA A 263 6.61 -6.31 12.57
C ALA A 263 6.16 -6.29 14.04
N ALA A 264 7.00 -6.79 14.94
CA ALA A 264 6.72 -6.87 16.37
C ALA A 264 7.44 -5.75 17.14
N ILE A 265 6.68 -5.00 17.95
CA ILE A 265 7.18 -3.90 18.78
C ILE A 265 6.85 -4.22 20.25
N GLU A 266 7.84 -4.20 21.14
CA GLU A 266 7.62 -4.28 22.58
C GLU A 266 7.67 -2.87 23.19
N LEU A 267 6.53 -2.40 23.67
CA LEU A 267 6.44 -1.24 24.55
C LEU A 267 6.88 -1.66 25.95
N ARG A 268 7.72 -0.86 26.60
CA ARG A 268 8.27 -1.07 27.94
C ARG A 268 8.12 0.20 28.77
N MET A 269 7.33 0.12 29.83
CA MET A 269 7.21 1.15 30.84
C MET A 269 8.08 0.79 32.04
N SER A 270 8.89 1.74 32.51
CA SER A 270 9.55 1.67 33.81
C SER A 270 9.29 2.96 34.58
N GLY A 271 8.97 2.84 35.87
CA GLY A 271 8.58 3.99 36.67
C GLY A 271 8.42 3.71 38.15
N ILE A 272 8.10 4.76 38.90
CA ILE A 272 7.88 4.76 40.34
C ILE A 272 6.56 5.47 40.62
N THR A 273 5.71 4.83 41.42
CA THR A 273 4.47 5.41 41.94
C THR A 273 4.65 5.79 43.41
N HIS A 274 4.48 7.06 43.74
CA HIS A 274 4.39 7.55 45.10
C HIS A 274 2.91 7.67 45.51
N SER A 275 2.53 7.13 46.67
CA SER A 275 1.15 7.23 47.16
C SER A 275 1.07 7.82 48.56
N ASN A 276 0.01 8.59 48.80
CA ASN A 276 -0.39 9.12 50.10
C ASN A 276 -1.79 8.58 50.40
N THR A 277 -1.94 7.80 51.48
CA THR A 277 -3.20 7.10 51.77
C THR A 277 -3.66 7.23 53.22
N VAL A 278 -4.97 7.15 53.39
CA VAL A 278 -5.67 7.15 54.67
C VAL A 278 -6.55 5.90 54.73
N GLY A 279 -6.16 4.94 55.57
CA GLY A 279 -6.94 3.76 55.91
C GLY A 279 -7.88 4.03 57.08
N ARG A 280 -9.15 3.63 56.99
CA ARG A 280 -10.14 3.69 58.07
C ARG A 280 -10.68 2.30 58.37
N GLN A 281 -10.62 1.92 59.65
CA GLN A 281 -11.27 0.71 60.20
C GLN A 281 -11.70 1.04 61.63
N SER A 282 -12.98 1.37 61.82
CA SER A 282 -13.51 1.93 63.08
C SER A 282 -13.07 1.11 64.31
N PRO A 283 -12.53 1.74 65.38
CA PRO A 283 -12.39 3.18 65.63
C PRO A 283 -11.03 3.78 65.18
N VAL A 284 -10.26 3.07 64.36
CA VAL A 284 -8.86 3.41 64.00
C VAL A 284 -8.78 4.10 62.63
N THR A 285 -7.92 5.12 62.54
CA THR A 285 -7.45 5.72 61.30
C THR A 285 -5.93 5.54 61.17
N ILE A 286 -5.47 5.16 60.00
CA ILE A 286 -4.07 4.93 59.63
C ILE A 286 -3.72 5.91 58.52
N ARG A 287 -2.61 6.65 58.62
CA ARG A 287 -2.04 7.41 57.51
C ARG A 287 -0.72 6.77 57.09
N SER A 288 -0.56 6.56 55.79
CA SER A 288 0.60 5.89 55.23
C SER A 288 1.07 6.51 53.93
N ARG A 289 2.36 6.36 53.65
CA ARG A 289 2.97 6.62 52.35
C ARG A 289 3.45 5.33 51.72
N GLY A 290 3.34 5.24 50.41
CA GLY A 290 3.79 4.10 49.61
C GLY A 290 4.75 4.52 48.50
N VAL A 291 5.68 3.64 48.17
CA VAL A 291 6.52 3.69 46.97
C VAL A 291 6.38 2.36 46.26
N THR A 292 5.86 2.37 45.04
CA THR A 292 5.71 1.18 44.19
C THR A 292 6.61 1.31 42.98
N ASN A 293 7.58 0.39 42.85
CA ASN A 293 8.34 0.24 41.61
C ASN A 293 7.45 -0.45 40.56
N VAL A 294 7.46 0.05 39.33
CA VAL A 294 6.61 -0.44 38.23
C VAL A 294 7.49 -0.84 37.04
N LEU A 295 7.33 -2.07 36.58
CA LEU A 295 7.82 -2.55 35.29
C LEU A 295 6.63 -3.12 34.52
N ALA A 296 6.32 -2.59 33.35
CA ALA A 296 5.26 -3.11 32.49
C ALA A 296 5.72 -3.23 31.05
N ARG A 297 5.12 -4.19 30.33
CA ARG A 297 5.33 -4.40 28.89
C ARG A 297 4.02 -4.68 28.18
N LYS A 298 3.93 -4.28 26.92
CA LYS A 298 2.87 -4.65 25.98
C LYS A 298 3.48 -4.86 24.60
N ARG A 299 3.06 -5.91 23.89
CA ARG A 299 3.54 -6.20 22.55
C ARG A 299 2.50 -5.81 21.51
N LEU A 300 2.95 -5.07 20.50
CA LEU A 300 2.21 -4.74 19.29
C LEU A 300 2.73 -5.62 18.15
N ILE A 301 1.84 -5.99 17.22
CA ILE A 301 2.21 -6.64 15.96
C ILE A 301 1.50 -5.90 14.84
N ILE A 302 2.29 -5.46 13.85
CA ILE A 302 1.85 -4.74 12.66
C ILE A 302 1.95 -5.70 11.47
N ASP A 303 0.89 -5.83 10.68
CA ASP A 303 0.88 -6.58 9.43
C ASP A 303 0.01 -5.86 8.37
N PRO A 304 -0.13 -6.37 7.13
CA PRO A 304 -0.91 -5.71 6.08
C PRO A 304 -2.38 -5.40 6.43
N LEU A 305 -2.98 -6.10 7.40
CA LEU A 305 -4.36 -5.88 7.86
C LEU A 305 -4.44 -4.78 8.93
N GLY A 306 -3.31 -4.38 9.53
CA GLY A 306 -3.21 -3.29 10.50
C GLY A 306 -2.41 -3.67 11.74
N ILE A 307 -2.70 -2.99 12.84
CA ILE A 307 -2.04 -3.18 14.14
C ILE A 307 -2.94 -4.01 15.06
N ARG A 308 -2.37 -5.04 15.69
CA ARG A 308 -2.96 -5.74 16.84
C ARG A 308 -2.05 -5.62 18.05
N SER A 309 -2.57 -5.95 19.23
CA SER A 309 -1.76 -6.05 20.43
C SER A 309 -2.04 -7.32 21.24
N GLU A 310 -1.02 -7.78 21.94
CA GLU A 310 -1.14 -8.79 23.00
C GLU A 310 -1.50 -8.08 24.31
N PRO A 311 -2.13 -8.76 25.28
CA PRO A 311 -2.43 -8.18 26.59
C PRO A 311 -1.19 -7.62 27.28
N ALA A 312 -1.33 -6.50 27.99
CA ALA A 312 -0.26 -5.96 28.80
C ALA A 312 0.14 -6.93 29.93
N CYS A 313 1.36 -6.78 30.43
CA CYS A 313 1.87 -7.48 31.61
C CYS A 313 2.62 -6.48 32.49
N ALA A 314 2.26 -6.40 33.76
CA ALA A 314 2.97 -5.59 34.75
C ALA A 314 3.52 -6.45 35.90
N THR A 315 4.62 -5.99 36.49
CA THR A 315 5.17 -6.49 37.74
C THR A 315 5.45 -5.27 38.62
N CYS A 316 4.89 -5.26 39.83
CA CYS A 316 5.03 -4.14 40.75
C CYS A 316 5.57 -4.60 42.10
N THR A 317 6.27 -3.71 42.80
CA THR A 317 6.75 -3.99 44.16
C THR A 317 6.53 -2.77 45.04
N THR A 318 5.59 -2.88 45.97
CA THR A 318 5.18 -1.81 46.88
C THR A 318 5.88 -1.94 48.22
N ASN A 319 6.51 -0.85 48.66
CA ASN A 319 6.98 -0.65 50.03
C ASN A 319 6.20 0.49 50.66
N SER A 320 5.86 0.36 51.94
CA SER A 320 5.03 1.30 52.68
C SER A 320 5.66 1.75 53.99
N VAL A 321 5.36 2.98 54.39
CA VAL A 321 5.67 3.56 55.69
C VAL A 321 4.35 4.02 56.31
N ILE A 322 4.07 3.56 57.53
CA ILE A 322 2.93 4.07 58.31
C ILE A 322 3.41 5.30 59.06
N ASP A 323 2.86 6.46 58.74
CA ASP A 323 3.24 7.74 59.33
C ASP A 323 2.50 7.98 60.66
N SER A 324 1.25 7.55 60.76
CA SER A 324 0.48 7.63 62.01
C SER A 324 -0.62 6.59 62.08
N ILE A 325 -0.93 6.16 63.31
CA ILE A 325 -2.14 5.42 63.65
C ILE A 325 -2.78 6.16 64.83
N SER A 326 -4.07 6.50 64.70
CA SER A 326 -4.84 7.20 65.73
C SER A 326 -6.16 6.49 65.99
N ALA A 327 -6.51 6.27 67.25
CA ALA A 327 -7.86 5.91 67.66
C ALA A 327 -8.63 7.19 68.04
N GLY A 328 -9.92 7.28 67.69
CA GLY A 328 -10.76 8.44 68.03
C GLY A 328 -10.91 8.66 69.55
N ASP A 329 -11.44 9.83 69.93
CA ASP A 329 -11.50 10.36 71.31
C ASP A 329 -12.37 9.52 72.27
N ARG A 330 -11.85 8.36 72.67
CA ARG A 330 -12.48 7.41 73.60
C ARG A 330 -11.52 6.99 74.70
N ILE A 331 -12.09 6.69 75.85
CA ILE A 331 -11.37 6.07 76.98
C ILE A 331 -10.69 4.79 76.47
N GLY A 332 -9.37 4.70 76.65
CA GLY A 332 -8.55 3.57 76.17
C GLY A 332 -7.85 3.76 74.81
N SER A 333 -7.96 4.92 74.16
CA SER A 333 -7.32 5.22 72.85
C SER A 333 -5.88 4.72 72.71
N ARG A 334 -4.99 5.05 73.67
CA ARG A 334 -3.57 4.60 73.69
C ARG A 334 -3.38 3.08 73.67
N MET A 335 -4.30 2.31 74.27
CA MET A 335 -4.25 0.85 74.23
C MET A 335 -4.69 0.32 72.86
N ILE A 336 -5.75 0.90 72.30
CA ILE A 336 -6.24 0.59 70.95
C ILE A 336 -5.14 0.87 69.91
N GLU A 337 -4.46 2.01 70.02
CA GLU A 337 -3.33 2.39 69.15
C GLU A 337 -2.15 1.41 69.25
N ARG A 338 -1.77 0.98 70.46
CA ARG A 338 -0.69 -0.02 70.63
C ARG A 338 -1.04 -1.36 69.99
N ILE A 339 -2.29 -1.81 70.12
CA ILE A 339 -2.78 -3.04 69.48
C ILE A 339 -2.82 -2.85 67.95
N ALA A 340 -3.27 -1.69 67.46
CA ALA A 340 -3.33 -1.38 66.04
C ALA A 340 -1.93 -1.31 65.40
N TRP A 341 -0.93 -0.70 66.05
CA TRP A 341 0.47 -0.72 65.62
C TRP A 341 1.02 -2.14 65.52
N LYS A 342 0.79 -2.99 66.55
CA LYS A 342 1.22 -4.39 66.52
C LYS A 342 0.59 -5.15 65.35
N LYS A 343 -0.72 -4.99 65.15
CA LYS A 343 -1.47 -5.66 64.07
C LYS A 343 -1.06 -5.15 62.69
N ALA A 344 -0.90 -3.85 62.50
CA ALA A 344 -0.47 -3.27 61.24
C ALA A 344 0.95 -3.69 60.87
N GLY A 345 1.88 -3.75 61.84
CA GLY A 345 3.22 -4.30 61.63
C GLY A 345 3.21 -5.77 61.21
N GLN A 346 2.39 -6.61 61.86
CA GLN A 346 2.21 -8.02 61.49
C GLN A 346 1.58 -8.21 60.09
N GLN A 347 0.66 -7.32 59.69
CA GLN A 347 -0.05 -7.40 58.41
C GLN A 347 0.65 -6.66 57.26
N LYS A 348 1.74 -5.92 57.53
CA LYS A 348 2.42 -5.04 56.57
C LYS A 348 2.76 -5.73 55.25
N GLY A 349 3.51 -6.84 55.29
CA GLY A 349 3.92 -7.55 54.08
C GLY A 349 2.74 -8.11 53.26
N GLN A 350 1.66 -8.52 53.92
CA GLN A 350 0.44 -8.97 53.24
C GLN A 350 -0.29 -7.79 52.57
N ALA A 351 -0.36 -6.64 53.22
CA ALA A 351 -0.93 -5.42 52.65
C ALA A 351 -0.10 -4.90 51.46
N GLU A 352 1.22 -4.97 51.53
CA GLU A 352 2.15 -4.62 50.46
C GLU A 352 2.04 -5.57 49.26
N GLN A 353 1.85 -6.87 49.48
CA GLN A 353 1.58 -7.84 48.43
C GLN A 353 0.23 -7.56 47.73
N ILE A 354 -0.83 -7.24 48.48
CA ILE A 354 -2.14 -6.86 47.92
C ILE A 354 -2.03 -5.56 47.12
N SER A 355 -1.34 -4.55 47.65
CA SER A 355 -1.11 -3.27 46.97
C SER A 355 -0.33 -3.45 45.67
N SER A 356 0.69 -4.32 45.68
CA SER A 356 1.50 -4.64 44.49
C SER A 356 0.65 -5.30 43.40
N ARG A 357 -0.16 -6.32 43.74
CA ARG A 357 -1.07 -6.95 42.77
C ARG A 357 -2.11 -6.00 42.19
N ARG A 358 -2.59 -5.03 42.98
CA ARG A 358 -3.53 -4.01 42.49
C ARG A 358 -2.86 -2.94 41.64
N ALA A 359 -1.61 -2.59 41.93
CA ALA A 359 -0.80 -1.77 41.04
C ALA A 359 -0.58 -2.49 39.70
N GLU A 360 -0.25 -3.79 39.72
CA GLU A 360 -0.10 -4.62 38.51
C GLU A 360 -1.37 -4.62 37.66
N GLN A 361 -2.53 -4.91 38.28
CA GLN A 361 -3.83 -4.90 37.60
C GLN A 361 -4.14 -3.53 37.00
N ARG A 362 -3.96 -2.45 37.75
CA ARG A 362 -4.25 -1.08 37.30
C ARG A 362 -3.34 -0.61 36.17
N ILE A 363 -2.04 -0.87 36.26
CA ILE A 363 -1.07 -0.53 35.20
C ILE A 363 -1.34 -1.36 33.94
N THR A 364 -1.61 -2.66 34.09
CA THR A 364 -1.99 -3.55 32.98
C THR A 364 -3.24 -3.05 32.27
N GLN A 365 -4.33 -2.85 33.00
CA GLN A 365 -5.60 -2.35 32.46
C GLN A 365 -5.43 -1.02 31.72
N ARG A 366 -4.73 -0.05 32.33
CA ARG A 366 -4.52 1.28 31.74
C ARG A 366 -3.68 1.24 30.46
N MET A 367 -2.61 0.42 30.46
CA MET A 367 -1.77 0.20 29.28
C MET A 367 -2.55 -0.51 28.16
N ASP A 368 -3.48 -1.40 28.53
CA ASP A 368 -4.38 -2.03 27.57
C ASP A 368 -5.39 -1.05 26.98
N GLU A 369 -6.11 -0.29 27.81
CA GLU A 369 -7.09 0.72 27.41
C GLU A 369 -6.47 1.78 26.46
N GLN A 370 -5.40 2.46 26.89
CA GLN A 370 -4.73 3.50 26.11
C GLN A 370 -4.16 2.97 24.79
N SER A 371 -3.60 1.75 24.80
CA SER A 371 -3.07 1.13 23.58
C SER A 371 -4.18 0.72 22.63
N ASN A 372 -5.29 0.17 23.13
CA ASN A 372 -6.38 -0.33 22.28
C ASN A 372 -7.14 0.83 21.61
N GLU A 373 -7.30 1.96 22.31
CA GLU A 373 -7.84 3.21 21.75
C GLU A 373 -6.97 3.72 20.58
N ARG A 374 -5.67 3.94 20.83
CA ARG A 374 -4.72 4.40 19.80
C ARG A 374 -4.66 3.44 18.60
N ILE A 375 -4.68 2.13 18.83
CA ILE A 375 -4.73 1.10 17.77
C ILE A 375 -6.03 1.20 16.96
N GLY A 376 -7.17 1.34 17.62
CA GLY A 376 -8.47 1.48 16.95
C GLY A 376 -8.50 2.68 15.99
N THR A 377 -8.04 3.85 16.46
CA THR A 377 -7.92 5.04 15.61
C THR A 377 -6.92 4.84 14.47
N THR A 378 -5.77 4.22 14.73
CA THR A 378 -4.74 3.99 13.70
C THR A 378 -5.22 3.03 12.61
N ASN A 379 -5.87 1.93 12.99
CA ASN A 379 -6.45 0.97 12.04
C ASN A 379 -7.58 1.58 11.22
N TYR A 380 -8.43 2.41 11.84
CA TYR A 380 -9.50 3.12 11.12
C TYR A 380 -8.93 4.04 10.04
N ARG A 381 -7.90 4.84 10.35
CA ARG A 381 -7.23 5.69 9.36
C ARG A 381 -6.51 4.88 8.28
N TRP A 382 -5.79 3.83 8.66
CA TRP A 382 -5.13 2.90 7.73
C TRP A 382 -6.11 2.31 6.70
N GLU A 383 -7.31 1.90 7.14
CA GLU A 383 -8.34 1.40 6.22
C GLU A 383 -8.95 2.52 5.37
N THR A 384 -9.39 3.63 5.99
CA THR A 384 -10.24 4.64 5.33
C THR A 384 -9.49 5.71 4.55
N GLU A 385 -8.30 6.12 5.01
CA GLU A 385 -7.49 7.18 4.40
C GLU A 385 -6.47 6.62 3.39
N LEU A 386 -6.08 5.34 3.53
CA LEU A 386 -5.07 4.70 2.65
C LEU A 386 -5.63 3.50 1.86
N ARG A 387 -6.05 2.42 2.52
CA ARG A 387 -6.37 1.15 1.85
C ARG A 387 -7.58 1.26 0.91
N GLU A 388 -8.70 1.79 1.38
CA GLU A 388 -9.92 1.91 0.56
C GLU A 388 -9.74 2.87 -0.64
N PRO A 389 -9.14 4.07 -0.50
CA PRO A 389 -8.81 4.91 -1.65
C PRO A 389 -7.90 4.22 -2.67
N MET A 390 -6.85 3.53 -2.23
CA MET A 390 -5.97 2.77 -3.13
C MET A 390 -6.73 1.63 -3.82
N ARG A 391 -7.56 0.87 -3.10
CA ARG A 391 -8.35 -0.23 -3.65
C ARG A 391 -9.38 0.25 -4.68
N LYS A 392 -10.11 1.33 -4.39
CA LYS A 392 -11.08 1.95 -5.32
C LYS A 392 -10.44 2.46 -6.60
N ARG A 393 -9.17 2.88 -6.54
CA ARG A 393 -8.37 3.33 -7.70
C ARG A 393 -7.56 2.19 -8.35
N GLY A 394 -7.83 0.92 -8.04
CA GLY A 394 -7.08 -0.23 -8.58
C GLY A 394 -5.58 -0.27 -8.20
N ASN A 395 -5.18 0.52 -7.21
CA ASN A 395 -3.79 0.85 -6.88
C ASN A 395 -3.29 0.21 -5.59
N TYR A 396 -4.07 -0.65 -4.93
CA TYR A 396 -3.60 -1.36 -3.75
C TYR A 396 -2.58 -2.45 -4.16
N PRO A 397 -1.41 -2.58 -3.51
CA PRO A 397 -0.38 -3.54 -3.91
C PRO A 397 -0.88 -4.99 -3.92
N ARG A 398 -0.55 -5.74 -4.98
CA ARG A 398 -0.92 -7.17 -5.11
C ARG A 398 -0.27 -8.04 -4.02
N ALA A 399 0.87 -7.59 -3.49
CA ALA A 399 1.51 -8.17 -2.32
C ALA A 399 2.08 -7.06 -1.44
N LEU A 400 1.88 -7.19 -0.13
CA LEU A 400 2.48 -6.34 0.92
C LEU A 400 3.00 -7.28 2.01
N SER A 401 4.27 -7.16 2.37
CA SER A 401 4.90 -7.89 3.47
C SER A 401 5.47 -6.91 4.47
N ILE A 402 5.35 -7.21 5.76
CA ILE A 402 5.84 -6.40 6.88
C ILE A 402 6.50 -7.35 7.88
N TRP A 403 7.73 -7.06 8.30
CA TRP A 403 8.48 -7.89 9.26
C TRP A 403 9.45 -7.06 10.09
N SER A 404 10.08 -7.64 11.10
CA SER A 404 11.09 -6.93 11.91
C SER A 404 12.23 -7.84 12.38
N SER A 405 13.40 -7.22 12.55
CA SER A 405 14.56 -7.72 13.30
C SER A 405 14.66 -6.95 14.64
N PRO A 406 15.67 -7.19 15.50
CA PRO A 406 15.92 -6.34 16.68
C PRO A 406 16.24 -4.87 16.29
N ASP A 407 16.85 -4.69 15.12
CA ASP A 407 17.48 -3.43 14.72
C ASP A 407 16.64 -2.64 13.72
N ARG A 408 15.75 -3.29 12.96
CA ARG A 408 14.91 -2.63 11.95
C ARG A 408 13.54 -3.27 11.74
N LEU A 409 12.57 -2.42 11.40
CA LEU A 409 11.27 -2.78 10.84
C LEU A 409 11.40 -2.72 9.32
N HIS A 410 10.77 -3.63 8.59
CA HIS A 410 10.82 -3.70 7.14
C HIS A 410 9.40 -3.80 6.57
N LEU A 411 9.21 -3.21 5.39
CA LEU A 411 8.02 -3.32 4.56
C LEU A 411 8.45 -3.48 3.10
N THR A 412 7.81 -4.37 2.37
CA THR A 412 7.97 -4.49 0.91
C THR A 412 6.63 -4.59 0.24
N ALA A 413 6.46 -3.90 -0.89
CA ALA A 413 5.28 -4.01 -1.72
C ALA A 413 5.63 -4.43 -3.15
N VAL A 414 4.76 -5.25 -3.75
CA VAL A 414 4.71 -5.45 -5.19
C VAL A 414 3.50 -4.69 -5.70
N GLN A 415 3.74 -3.58 -6.38
CA GLN A 415 2.72 -2.76 -7.03
C GLN A 415 2.57 -3.15 -8.50
N GLY A 416 1.33 -3.38 -8.92
CA GLY A 416 0.95 -3.73 -10.28
C GLY A 416 -0.16 -4.76 -10.33
N GLN A 417 -0.88 -4.79 -11.45
CA GLN A 417 -1.87 -5.83 -11.76
C GLN A 417 -1.20 -7.19 -12.03
N ASN A 418 -1.97 -8.27 -12.07
CA ASN A 418 -1.44 -9.62 -12.34
C ASN A 418 -0.77 -9.75 -13.73
N SER A 419 -1.24 -9.00 -14.73
CA SER A 419 -0.65 -8.93 -16.07
C SER A 419 0.63 -8.07 -16.15
N GLN A 420 0.88 -7.20 -15.15
CA GLN A 420 2.03 -6.32 -15.11
C GLN A 420 3.24 -7.00 -14.44
N LEU A 421 4.44 -6.62 -14.88
CA LEU A 421 5.69 -6.97 -14.20
C LEU A 421 6.06 -5.90 -13.16
N ALA A 422 6.91 -6.24 -12.20
CA ALA A 422 7.34 -5.32 -11.15
C ALA A 422 8.85 -5.08 -11.20
N ALA A 423 9.63 -5.40 -10.17
CA ALA A 423 11.09 -5.30 -10.26
C ALA A 423 11.66 -6.59 -10.88
N PRO A 424 12.52 -6.49 -11.93
CA PRO A 424 13.21 -7.64 -12.51
C PRO A 424 14.40 -8.09 -11.66
N THR A 425 15.03 -7.14 -10.98
CA THR A 425 16.24 -7.30 -10.17
C THR A 425 15.94 -7.16 -8.68
N ALA A 426 16.90 -7.53 -7.83
CA ALA A 426 16.88 -7.08 -6.44
C ALA A 426 17.16 -5.56 -6.38
N PRO A 427 16.65 -4.82 -5.38
CA PRO A 427 17.08 -3.44 -5.19
C PRO A 427 18.61 -3.38 -4.95
N PRO A 428 19.26 -2.25 -5.25
CA PRO A 428 20.66 -2.03 -4.87
C PRO A 428 20.90 -2.23 -3.38
N ALA A 429 22.17 -2.29 -2.97
CA ALA A 429 22.53 -2.15 -1.56
C ALA A 429 21.85 -0.89 -1.00
N ALA A 430 21.14 -1.07 0.11
CA ALA A 430 20.34 0.00 0.68
C ALA A 430 21.27 0.89 1.54
N PRO A 431 21.01 2.18 1.80
CA PRO A 431 22.04 3.04 2.41
C PRO A 431 22.05 2.99 3.97
N THR A 432 22.90 3.73 4.68
CA THR A 432 23.11 3.70 6.17
C THR A 432 21.92 3.88 7.12
N ASP A 433 20.90 4.62 6.67
CA ASP A 433 20.23 5.57 7.56
C ASP A 433 19.09 5.03 8.43
N ASN A 434 18.37 5.96 9.06
CA ASN A 434 17.40 5.70 10.10
C ASN A 434 16.02 5.24 9.60
N LEU A 435 15.72 5.32 8.29
CA LEU A 435 14.43 4.96 7.67
C LEU A 435 14.59 4.85 6.16
N SER A 436 14.61 3.67 5.52
CA SER A 436 14.77 3.58 4.07
C SER A 436 13.52 3.68 3.27
N VAL A 437 13.69 4.16 2.04
CA VAL A 437 12.84 3.90 0.89
C VAL A 437 13.73 3.58 -0.30
N GLN A 438 13.47 2.46 -0.99
CA GLN A 438 14.02 2.13 -2.30
C GLN A 438 12.86 1.85 -3.25
N VAL A 439 12.89 2.50 -4.42
CA VAL A 439 11.82 2.45 -5.42
C VAL A 439 12.41 1.95 -6.73
N HIS A 440 11.80 0.93 -7.31
CA HIS A 440 12.02 0.57 -8.71
C HIS A 440 11.02 1.33 -9.59
N GLN A 441 11.44 1.77 -10.78
CA GLN A 441 10.65 2.61 -11.68
C GLN A 441 9.26 2.04 -12.05
N SER A 442 9.12 0.72 -12.08
CA SER A 442 7.82 0.06 -12.30
C SER A 442 6.79 0.31 -11.19
N LEU A 443 7.19 0.73 -9.98
CA LEU A 443 6.25 1.22 -8.94
C LEU A 443 5.41 2.39 -9.48
N ILE A 444 6.07 3.34 -10.15
CA ILE A 444 5.46 4.56 -10.68
C ILE A 444 4.68 4.23 -11.95
N ALA A 445 5.29 3.50 -12.89
CA ALA A 445 4.65 3.13 -14.16
C ALA A 445 3.35 2.32 -13.93
N ASN A 446 3.40 1.28 -13.08
CA ASN A 446 2.22 0.46 -12.80
C ASN A 446 1.11 1.25 -12.11
N THR A 447 1.47 2.15 -11.18
CA THR A 447 0.50 3.06 -10.52
C THR A 447 -0.13 4.02 -11.53
N ALA A 448 0.65 4.56 -12.47
CA ALA A 448 0.16 5.48 -13.49
C ALA A 448 -0.85 4.81 -14.43
N VAL A 449 -0.63 3.55 -14.85
CA VAL A 449 -1.59 2.76 -15.65
C VAL A 449 -2.96 2.69 -14.97
N ASN A 450 -3.00 2.37 -13.67
CA ASN A 450 -4.26 2.27 -12.93
C ASN A 450 -4.91 3.64 -12.67
N THR A 451 -4.10 4.69 -12.51
CA THR A 451 -4.59 6.01 -12.07
C THR A 451 -5.06 6.88 -13.22
N ILE A 452 -4.38 6.84 -14.37
CA ILE A 452 -4.63 7.74 -15.52
C ILE A 452 -4.56 7.03 -16.88
N GLY A 453 -4.31 5.72 -16.93
CA GLY A 453 -4.22 4.96 -18.18
C GLY A 453 -5.49 5.07 -19.03
N GLY A 454 -5.36 5.60 -20.24
CA GLY A 454 -6.47 5.83 -21.17
C GLY A 454 -7.44 6.96 -20.77
N MET A 455 -7.28 7.60 -19.61
CA MET A 455 -8.15 8.70 -19.19
C MET A 455 -7.91 9.96 -20.01
N THR A 456 -8.94 10.79 -20.16
CA THR A 456 -8.80 12.16 -20.65
C THR A 456 -8.72 13.13 -19.47
N ILE A 457 -7.61 13.84 -19.33
CA ILE A 457 -7.42 14.89 -18.31
C ILE A 457 -7.48 16.25 -19.01
N THR A 458 -8.34 17.14 -18.52
CA THR A 458 -8.39 18.56 -18.92
C THR A 458 -7.42 19.39 -18.10
N ASP A 459 -7.17 20.63 -18.51
CA ASP A 459 -6.49 21.63 -17.70
C ASP A 459 -7.14 21.84 -16.33
N GLU A 460 -8.48 21.91 -16.24
CA GLU A 460 -9.15 22.08 -14.94
C GLU A 460 -8.81 20.90 -14.01
N ARG A 461 -8.92 19.66 -14.52
CA ARG A 461 -8.63 18.48 -13.70
C ARG A 461 -7.15 18.34 -13.38
N ALA A 462 -6.25 18.76 -14.28
CA ALA A 462 -4.82 18.83 -14.00
C ALA A 462 -4.52 19.84 -12.88
N GLN A 463 -5.18 21.00 -12.89
CA GLN A 463 -5.06 22.03 -11.87
C GLN A 463 -5.55 21.56 -10.51
N GLU A 464 -6.70 20.88 -10.46
CA GLU A 464 -7.21 20.23 -9.26
C GLU A 464 -6.22 19.19 -8.70
N LEU A 465 -5.71 18.29 -9.54
CA LEU A 465 -4.77 17.24 -9.12
C LEU A 465 -3.46 17.81 -8.53
N VAL A 466 -2.88 18.84 -9.14
CA VAL A 466 -1.66 19.47 -8.61
C VAL A 466 -1.93 20.18 -7.28
N LYS A 467 -3.10 20.83 -7.14
CA LYS A 467 -3.51 21.47 -5.90
C LYS A 467 -3.80 20.45 -4.78
N GLU A 468 -4.47 19.34 -5.11
CA GLU A 468 -4.68 18.21 -4.19
C GLU A 468 -3.35 17.63 -3.66
N LEU A 469 -2.31 17.57 -4.51
CA LEU A 469 -1.01 16.97 -4.19
C LEU A 469 -0.03 17.91 -3.47
N THR A 470 -0.03 19.20 -3.85
CA THR A 470 1.02 20.16 -3.41
C THR A 470 0.50 21.31 -2.55
N GLY A 471 -0.82 21.48 -2.45
CA GLY A 471 -1.48 22.60 -1.77
C GLY A 471 -1.70 23.84 -2.65
N ASP A 472 -0.80 24.07 -3.60
CA ASP A 472 -0.78 25.24 -4.49
C ASP A 472 -0.88 24.84 -5.98
N VAL A 473 -1.01 25.84 -6.86
CA VAL A 473 -1.01 25.67 -8.32
C VAL A 473 0.16 26.48 -8.89
N PRO A 474 1.10 25.88 -9.65
CA PRO A 474 2.15 26.61 -10.37
C PRO A 474 1.58 27.60 -11.40
N GLU A 475 2.24 28.74 -11.61
CA GLU A 475 1.76 29.78 -12.54
C GLU A 475 1.68 29.29 -14.00
N GLU A 476 2.49 28.29 -14.36
CA GLU A 476 2.50 27.60 -15.66
C GLU A 476 1.31 26.63 -15.84
N LEU A 477 0.53 26.40 -14.78
CA LEU A 477 -0.62 25.51 -14.77
C LEU A 477 -1.92 26.21 -14.33
N MET A 478 -1.85 27.49 -13.94
CA MET A 478 -3.01 28.32 -13.70
C MET A 478 -3.73 28.63 -15.02
N ILE A 479 -5.02 28.30 -15.08
CA ILE A 479 -5.88 28.63 -16.24
C ILE A 479 -6.09 30.15 -16.30
N LYS A 480 -5.79 30.74 -17.46
CA LYS A 480 -5.91 32.18 -17.74
C LYS A 480 -7.01 32.41 -18.77
N GLN A 481 -7.74 33.52 -18.67
CA GLN A 481 -8.90 33.81 -19.53
C GLN A 481 -8.56 33.86 -21.04
N ASP A 482 -7.30 34.15 -21.37
CA ASP A 482 -6.83 34.33 -22.75
C ASP A 482 -6.22 33.05 -23.35
N GLU A 483 -6.20 31.93 -22.63
CA GLU A 483 -5.60 30.67 -23.08
C GLU A 483 -6.65 29.66 -23.58
N ASP A 484 -6.41 29.09 -24.76
CA ASP A 484 -7.22 27.98 -25.30
C ASP A 484 -7.20 26.78 -24.32
N PRO A 485 -8.38 26.27 -23.89
CA PRO A 485 -8.44 25.13 -23.00
C PRO A 485 -7.88 23.87 -23.65
N TRP A 486 -7.27 23.00 -22.84
CA TRP A 486 -6.61 21.80 -23.35
C TRP A 486 -7.00 20.51 -22.64
N SER A 487 -6.86 19.39 -23.34
CA SER A 487 -7.00 18.06 -22.76
C SER A 487 -6.09 17.01 -23.41
N ILE A 488 -5.79 15.97 -22.65
CA ILE A 488 -4.89 14.87 -23.04
C ILE A 488 -5.58 13.56 -22.73
N THR A 489 -5.85 12.74 -23.75
CA THR A 489 -6.18 11.33 -23.56
C THR A 489 -4.87 10.55 -23.49
N PHE A 490 -4.59 9.99 -22.32
CA PHE A 490 -3.36 9.26 -22.05
C PHE A 490 -3.30 7.91 -22.82
N ASP A 491 -2.09 7.36 -22.90
CA ASP A 491 -1.89 5.98 -23.30
C ASP A 491 -2.53 4.99 -22.29
N LEU A 492 -3.01 3.85 -22.77
CA LEU A 492 -3.66 2.84 -21.92
C LEU A 492 -2.67 2.03 -21.08
N GLN A 493 -1.47 1.77 -21.60
CA GLN A 493 -0.51 0.81 -21.04
C GLN A 493 0.79 1.47 -20.58
N GLN A 494 1.15 2.62 -21.15
CA GLN A 494 2.34 3.40 -20.79
C GLN A 494 2.04 4.91 -20.65
N PRO A 495 1.03 5.33 -19.85
CA PRO A 495 0.69 6.75 -19.70
C PRO A 495 1.84 7.59 -19.11
N VAL A 496 2.65 6.97 -18.23
CA VAL A 496 3.87 7.54 -17.65
C VAL A 496 4.97 6.48 -17.72
N ALA A 497 6.15 6.88 -18.16
CA ALA A 497 7.39 6.14 -17.98
C ALA A 497 8.36 6.98 -17.12
N VAL A 498 9.12 6.31 -16.27
CA VAL A 498 10.20 6.91 -15.48
C VAL A 498 11.42 6.04 -15.63
N SER A 499 12.60 6.64 -15.75
CA SER A 499 13.87 5.92 -15.57
C SER A 499 14.80 6.65 -14.61
N PHE A 500 15.52 5.85 -13.81
CA PHE A 500 16.52 6.33 -12.86
C PHE A 500 17.91 5.94 -13.37
N ASN A 501 18.81 6.92 -13.54
CA ASN A 501 20.19 6.67 -13.94
C ASN A 501 21.11 7.77 -13.40
N ASP A 502 22.25 7.43 -12.79
CA ASP A 502 23.31 8.35 -12.34
C ASP A 502 22.81 9.66 -11.67
N ASN A 503 21.98 9.53 -10.63
CA ASN A 503 21.37 10.65 -9.88
C ASN A 503 20.44 11.57 -10.73
N GLN A 504 20.06 11.13 -11.92
CA GLN A 504 19.07 11.74 -12.79
C GLN A 504 17.79 10.91 -12.84
N VAL A 505 16.67 11.62 -13.03
CA VAL A 505 15.35 11.06 -13.27
C VAL A 505 14.88 11.55 -14.63
N ARG A 506 14.61 10.64 -15.56
CA ARG A 506 13.86 10.98 -16.78
C ARG A 506 12.41 10.61 -16.55
N ILE A 507 11.52 11.57 -16.77
CA ILE A 507 10.06 11.36 -16.71
C ILE A 507 9.53 11.57 -18.12
N ALA A 508 8.61 10.71 -18.55
CA ALA A 508 7.93 10.83 -19.83
C ALA A 508 6.43 10.56 -19.66
N ILE A 509 5.60 11.37 -20.31
CA ILE A 509 4.16 11.15 -20.46
C ILE A 509 3.86 10.75 -21.90
N ARG A 510 2.99 9.75 -22.09
CA ARG A 510 2.48 9.37 -23.41
C ARG A 510 0.98 9.63 -23.50
N GLY A 511 0.60 10.40 -24.51
CA GLY A 511 -0.79 10.64 -24.88
C GLY A 511 -1.10 10.15 -26.28
N ARG A 512 -2.34 9.71 -26.51
CA ARG A 512 -2.85 9.25 -27.81
C ARG A 512 -3.74 10.29 -28.49
N LYS A 513 -4.27 11.25 -27.72
CA LYS A 513 -5.02 12.40 -28.21
C LYS A 513 -4.64 13.65 -27.40
N PHE A 514 -4.36 14.75 -28.07
CA PHE A 514 -4.16 16.07 -27.48
C PHE A 514 -5.13 17.04 -28.13
N VAL A 515 -5.84 17.82 -27.34
CA VAL A 515 -6.75 18.87 -27.78
C VAL A 515 -6.28 20.20 -27.19
N ARG A 516 -6.30 21.28 -27.99
CA ARG A 516 -6.17 22.66 -27.52
C ARG A 516 -7.04 23.57 -28.37
N GLY A 517 -8.09 24.14 -27.79
CA GLY A 517 -9.12 24.84 -28.56
C GLY A 517 -9.61 23.98 -29.73
N ASN A 518 -9.54 24.51 -30.95
CA ASN A 518 -9.92 23.78 -32.18
C ASN A 518 -8.84 22.83 -32.73
N GLN A 519 -7.63 22.76 -32.15
CA GLN A 519 -6.56 21.88 -32.62
C GLN A 519 -6.67 20.50 -31.97
N VAL A 520 -6.67 19.44 -32.78
CA VAL A 520 -6.69 18.04 -32.30
C VAL A 520 -5.55 17.24 -32.95
N VAL A 521 -4.69 16.67 -32.12
CA VAL A 521 -3.65 15.71 -32.53
C VAL A 521 -4.07 14.32 -32.04
N ARG A 522 -4.31 13.38 -32.96
CA ARG A 522 -4.65 11.97 -32.65
C ARG A 522 -3.47 11.00 -32.86
N GLN A 523 -2.24 11.53 -32.86
CA GLN A 523 -1.03 10.72 -32.97
C GLN A 523 -0.48 10.46 -31.57
N THR A 524 -0.13 9.21 -31.27
CA THR A 524 0.65 8.84 -30.08
C THR A 524 1.91 9.69 -30.01
N THR A 525 2.00 10.49 -28.95
CA THR A 525 3.08 11.44 -28.72
C THR A 525 3.61 11.23 -27.32
N GLN A 526 4.93 11.13 -27.19
CA GLN A 526 5.63 11.06 -25.92
C GLN A 526 6.31 12.40 -25.66
N ILE A 527 6.10 12.94 -24.46
CA ILE A 527 6.68 14.19 -23.98
C ILE A 527 7.55 13.84 -22.79
N ALA A 528 8.84 14.18 -22.80
CA ALA A 528 9.78 13.78 -21.77
C ALA A 528 10.70 14.92 -21.32
N ALA A 529 11.12 14.91 -20.06
CA ALA A 529 12.21 15.76 -19.58
C ALA A 529 13.11 15.02 -18.60
N ASN A 530 14.36 15.47 -18.52
CA ASN A 530 15.35 14.96 -17.59
C ASN A 530 15.41 15.90 -16.36
N TYR A 531 15.68 15.34 -15.19
CA TYR A 531 15.80 16.08 -13.94
C TYR A 531 17.03 15.60 -13.19
N GLN A 532 17.76 16.51 -12.55
CA GLN A 532 18.80 16.19 -11.58
C GLN A 532 18.16 16.17 -10.18
N LEU A 533 18.41 15.11 -9.41
CA LEU A 533 18.01 15.06 -8.01
C LEU A 533 18.97 15.94 -7.19
N GLN A 534 18.42 16.89 -6.45
CA GLN A 534 19.14 17.73 -5.49
C GLN A 534 18.50 17.60 -4.10
N ILE A 535 19.31 17.67 -3.05
CA ILE A 535 18.83 17.69 -1.66
C ILE A 535 19.20 19.05 -1.08
N ALA A 536 18.20 19.88 -0.78
CA ALA A 536 18.36 21.21 -0.21
C ALA A 536 17.41 21.37 0.97
N ASP A 537 17.90 21.88 2.11
CA ASP A 537 17.14 22.07 3.35
C ASP A 537 16.33 20.83 3.82
N GLY A 538 16.91 19.64 3.61
CA GLY A 538 16.27 18.35 3.92
C GLY A 538 15.12 17.95 2.99
N ARG A 539 14.89 18.70 1.90
CA ARG A 539 13.89 18.40 0.87
C ARG A 539 14.56 17.86 -0.38
N VAL A 540 13.92 16.85 -0.99
CA VAL A 540 14.28 16.37 -2.32
C VAL A 540 13.67 17.32 -3.36
N GLN A 541 14.50 17.82 -4.27
CA GLN A 541 14.10 18.66 -5.39
C GLN A 541 14.50 18.01 -6.71
N LEU A 542 13.59 18.01 -7.68
CA LEU A 542 13.85 17.58 -9.06
C LEU A 542 14.09 18.81 -9.92
N VAL A 543 15.34 19.12 -10.24
CA VAL A 543 15.71 20.30 -11.04
C VAL A 543 15.77 19.90 -12.51
N ARG A 544 14.85 20.39 -13.33
CA ARG A 544 14.77 20.07 -14.78
C ARG A 544 16.07 20.46 -15.48
N GLN A 545 16.59 19.54 -16.29
CA GLN A 545 17.80 19.70 -17.09
C GLN A 545 17.42 19.81 -18.58
N GLY A 546 17.75 20.96 -19.18
CA GLY A 546 17.49 21.23 -20.60
C GLY A 546 16.02 21.42 -20.95
N ASP A 547 15.76 21.34 -22.26
CA ASP A 547 14.43 21.45 -22.87
C ASP A 547 13.64 20.13 -22.81
N ILE A 548 12.37 20.21 -23.17
CA ILE A 548 11.46 19.07 -23.26
C ILE A 548 11.62 18.37 -24.61
N ASP A 549 11.78 17.06 -24.54
CA ASP A 549 11.85 16.17 -25.68
C ASP A 549 10.43 15.72 -26.10
N VAL A 550 10.17 15.67 -27.41
CA VAL A 550 8.87 15.31 -27.98
C VAL A 550 9.07 14.34 -29.14
N SER A 551 8.69 13.09 -28.93
CA SER A 551 8.83 12.00 -29.90
C SER A 551 7.47 11.36 -30.24
N TYR A 552 7.47 10.55 -31.31
CA TYR A 552 6.27 9.89 -31.83
C TYR A 552 6.54 8.38 -31.94
N PRO A 553 6.29 7.59 -30.89
CA PRO A 553 6.74 6.20 -30.81
C PRO A 553 6.27 5.33 -32.00
N ASP A 554 5.03 5.53 -32.43
CA ASP A 554 4.37 4.71 -33.46
C ASP A 554 4.74 5.14 -34.91
N LYS A 555 5.83 5.90 -35.11
CA LYS A 555 6.24 6.42 -36.43
C LYS A 555 7.51 5.80 -37.00
N ASP A 556 8.28 5.09 -36.18
CA ASP A 556 9.47 4.36 -36.59
C ASP A 556 9.12 2.85 -36.62
N GLY A 557 8.40 2.46 -37.69
CA GLY A 557 7.93 1.09 -37.97
C GLY A 557 7.57 0.93 -39.44
#